data_AF-A0A348T1X8-F1
#
_entry.id   AF-A0A348T1X8-F1
#
_cell.length_a   1.000
_cell.length_b   1.000
_cell.length_c   1.000
_cell.angle_alpha   90.00
_cell.angle_beta   90.00
_cell.angle_gamma   90.00
#
_symmetry.space_group_name_H-M   'P 1'
#
loop_
_entity.id
_entity.type
_entity.pdbx_description
1 polymer ?
#
loop_
_entity_poly.entity_id
_entity_poly.type
_entity_poly.pdbx_seq_one_letter_code
_entity_poly.pdbx_strand_id
1 'polypeptide(L)' 'MPWWYPFGCIAFIVGGILIFLKPEWLWALTEQWKSYAADGPSDFYILSTKIGGVLFAVFGVVALVLPLFLN' A
#
# COMPACT_ATOMS: atom_id res chain seq x y z
N MET A 1 7.23 16.03 -16.87
CA MET A 1 7.54 15.03 -15.81
C MET A 1 8.76 14.20 -16.20
N PRO A 2 9.53 13.69 -15.23
CA PRO A 2 10.51 12.66 -15.49
C PRO A 2 9.85 11.40 -16.10
N TRP A 3 10.54 10.73 -17.03
CA TRP A 3 10.06 9.49 -17.67
C TRP A 3 9.73 8.35 -16.69
N TRP A 4 10.35 8.34 -15.50
CA TRP A 4 10.13 7.32 -14.47
C TRP A 4 8.87 7.56 -13.63
N TYR A 5 8.28 8.75 -13.71
CA TYR A 5 7.13 9.19 -12.92
C TYR A 5 5.92 8.24 -12.97
N PRO A 6 5.39 7.84 -14.15
CA PRO A 6 4.23 6.95 -14.21
C PRO A 6 4.50 5.59 -13.58
N PHE A 7 5.74 5.09 -13.65
CA PHE A 7 6.10 3.81 -13.01
C PHE A 7 6.03 3.91 -11.49
N GLY A 8 6.42 5.05 -10.91
CA GLY A 8 6.23 5.32 -9.49
C GLY A 8 4.76 5.30 -9.10
N CYS A 9 3.90 6.01 -9.82
CA CYS A 9 2.46 6.02 -9.56
C CYS A 9 1.84 4.62 -9.66
N ILE A 10 2.18 3.86 -10.70
CA ILE A 10 1.71 2.48 -10.87
C ILE A 10 2.17 1.61 -9.71
N ALA A 11 3.41 1.75 -9.24
CA ALA A 11 3.92 1.01 -8.09
C ALA A 11 3.13 1.31 -6.81
N PHE A 12 2.73 2.57 -6.56
CA PHE A 12 1.86 2.94 -5.43
C PHE A 12 0.46 2.33 -5.56
N ILE A 13 -0.12 2.31 -6.76
CA ILE A 13 -1.44 1.72 -7.01
C ILE A 13 -1.41 0.21 -6.78
N VAL A 14 -0.46 -0.49 -7.42
CA VAL A 14 -0.32 -1.94 -7.29
C VAL A 14 0.05 -2.31 -5.85
N GLY A 15 0.97 -1.58 -5.22
CA GLY A 15 1.33 -1.77 -3.82
C GLY A 15 0.14 -1.59 -2.88
N GLY A 16 -0.66 -0.54 -3.06
CA GLY A 16 -1.87 -0.32 -2.27
C GLY A 16 -2.91 -1.45 -2.42
N ILE A 17 -3.11 -1.93 -3.66
CA ILE A 17 -4.00 -3.08 -3.93
C ILE A 17 -3.45 -4.36 -3.27
N LEU A 18 -2.16 -4.63 -3.37
CA LEU A 18 -1.52 -5.80 -2.75
C LEU A 18 -1.66 -5.78 -1.23
N ILE A 19 -1.43 -4.62 -0.59
CA ILE A 19 -1.61 -4.42 0.85
C ILE A 19 -3.07 -4.68 1.25
N PHE A 20 -4.03 -4.22 0.45
CA PHE A 20 -5.45 -4.43 0.72
C PHE A 20 -5.87 -5.91 0.59
N LEU A 21 -5.39 -6.61 -0.44
CA LEU A 21 -5.74 -8.00 -0.71
C LEU A 21 -5.03 -8.99 0.22
N LYS A 22 -3.78 -8.70 0.58
CA LYS A 22 -2.91 -9.60 1.36
C LYS A 22 -2.22 -8.85 2.51
N PRO A 23 -2.98 -8.33 3.49
CA PRO A 23 -2.40 -7.64 4.65
C PRO A 23 -1.50 -8.56 5.49
N GLU A 24 -1.75 -9.87 5.47
CA GLU A 24 -0.92 -10.88 6.15
C GLU A 24 0.52 -10.94 5.62
N TRP A 25 0.74 -10.66 4.33
CA TRP A 25 2.08 -10.63 3.76
C TRP A 25 2.87 -9.43 4.26
N LEU A 26 2.19 -8.28 4.38
CA LEU A 26 2.79 -7.08 4.96
C LEU A 26 3.13 -7.31 6.44
N TRP A 27 2.23 -7.96 7.16
CA TRP A 27 2.45 -8.36 8.55
C TRP A 27 3.64 -9.31 8.71
N ALA A 28 3.72 -10.35 7.88
CA ALA A 28 4.82 -11.31 7.88
C ALA A 28 6.17 -10.63 7.63
N LEU A 29 6.21 -9.67 6.70
CA LEU A 29 7.43 -8.93 6.38
C LEU A 29 7.83 -7.94 7.49
N THR A 30 6.86 -7.27 8.12
CA THR A 30 7.15 -6.09 8.96
C THR A 30 7.05 -6.34 10.46
N GLU A 31 6.30 -7.37 10.89
CA GLU A 31 5.92 -7.58 12.28
C GLU A 31 6.17 -8.99 12.81
N GLN A 32 6.09 -10.02 11.96
CA GLN A 32 6.29 -11.42 12.41
C GLN A 32 7.66 -11.63 13.08
N TRP A 33 8.71 -10.94 12.62
CA TRP A 33 10.05 -11.07 13.21
C TRP A 33 10.21 -10.37 14.57
N LYS A 34 9.27 -9.51 14.98
CA LYS A 34 9.35 -8.76 16.25
C LYS A 34 8.87 -9.56 17.46
N SER A 35 8.12 -10.64 17.24
CA SER A 35 7.57 -11.45 18.33
C SER A 35 7.67 -12.93 17.99
N TYR A 36 8.38 -13.67 18.84
CA TYR A 36 8.48 -15.14 18.74
C TYR A 36 7.16 -15.86 19.07
N ALA A 37 6.18 -15.17 19.66
CA ALA A 37 4.90 -15.73 20.12
C ALA A 37 3.68 -15.16 19.37
N ALA A 38 3.89 -14.46 18.25
CA ALA A 38 2.78 -13.91 17.49
C ALA A 38 2.17 -14.98 16.56
N ASP A 39 0.97 -15.45 16.91
CA ASP A 39 0.22 -16.45 16.12
C ASP A 39 -0.37 -15.88 14.82
N GLY A 40 -0.31 -14.56 14.60
CA GLY A 40 -0.78 -13.91 13.38
C GLY A 40 -1.12 -12.43 13.55
N PRO A 41 -1.53 -11.75 12.46
CA PRO A 41 -2.02 -10.38 12.53
C PRO A 41 -3.34 -10.30 13.30
N SER A 42 -3.48 -9.26 14.13
CA SER A 42 -4.75 -8.97 14.81
C SER A 42 -5.79 -8.42 13.83
N ASP A 43 -7.08 -8.56 14.16
CA ASP A 43 -8.17 -8.01 13.34
C ASP A 43 -8.05 -6.49 13.15
N PHE A 44 -7.57 -5.77 14.18
CA PHE A 44 -7.31 -4.35 14.10
C PHE A 44 -6.16 -4.02 13.13
N TYR A 45 -5.12 -4.85 13.10
CA TYR A 45 -4.03 -4.71 12.14
C TYR A 45 -4.53 -4.94 10.71
N ILE A 46 -5.33 -5.98 10.48
CA ILE A 46 -5.90 -6.28 9.17
C ILE A 46 -6.76 -5.11 8.67
N LEU A 47 -7.64 -4.57 9.53
CA LEU A 47 -8.51 -3.46 9.17
C LEU A 47 -7.72 -2.18 8.85
N SER A 48 -6.78 -1.80 9.73
CA SER A 48 -5.96 -0.61 9.53
C SER A 48 -5.07 -0.72 8.30
N THR A 49 -4.50 -1.90 8.05
CA THR A 49 -3.67 -2.17 6.86
C THR A 49 -4.47 -2.11 5.58
N LYS A 50 -5.71 -2.63 5.57
CA LYS A 50 -6.62 -2.51 4.42
C LYS A 50 -6.96 -1.05 4.12
N ILE A 51 -7.28 -0.26 5.15
CA ILE A 51 -7.53 1.18 4.98
C ILE A 51 -6.27 1.87 4.44
N GLY A 52 -5.09 1.55 4.97
CA GLY A 52 -3.81 2.05 4.47
C GLY A 52 -3.56 1.70 2.99
N GLY A 53 -3.87 0.47 2.58
CA GLY A 53 -3.77 0.02 1.19
C GLY A 53 -4.68 0.80 0.24
N VAL A 54 -5.92 1.08 0.64
CA VAL A 54 -6.84 1.94 -0.14
C VAL A 54 -6.28 3.35 -0.26
N LEU A 55 -5.79 3.94 0.84
CA LEU A 55 -5.19 5.28 0.81
C LEU A 55 -3.96 5.34 -0.11
N PHE A 56 -3.10 4.32 -0.07
CA PHE A 56 -1.95 4.20 -0.97
C PHE A 56 -2.37 4.13 -2.44
N ALA A 57 -3.40 3.35 -2.75
CA ALA A 57 -3.91 3.22 -4.11
C ALA A 57 -4.52 4.54 -4.61
N VAL A 58 -5.35 5.20 -3.78
CA VAL A 58 -5.96 6.50 -4.10
C VAL A 58 -4.86 7.55 -4.31
N PHE A 59 -3.85 7.59 -3.46
CA PHE A 59 -2.73 8.50 -3.61
C PHE A 59 -2.00 8.28 -4.94
N GLY A 60 -1.75 7.02 -5.33
CA GLY A 60 -1.14 6.69 -6.62
C GLY A 60 -1.98 7.16 -7.82
N VAL A 61 -3.31 7.03 -7.76
CA VAL A 61 -4.22 7.53 -8.79
C VAL A 61 -4.22 9.05 -8.86
N VAL A 62 -4.36 9.73 -7.71
CA VAL A 62 -4.33 11.19 -7.63
C VAL A 62 -3.01 11.72 -8.17
N ALA A 63 -1.88 11.13 -7.76
CA ALA A 63 -0.56 11.48 -8.28
C ALA A 63 -0.53 11.31 -9.81
N LEU A 64 -0.99 10.18 -10.35
CA LEU A 64 -0.98 9.97 -11.81
C LEU A 64 -1.81 11.01 -12.58
N VAL A 65 -2.96 11.41 -12.03
CA VAL A 65 -3.96 12.24 -12.70
C VAL A 65 -3.70 13.74 -12.54
N LEU A 66 -3.17 14.18 -11.39
CA LEU A 66 -2.93 15.58 -11.06
C LEU A 66 -2.10 16.35 -12.12
N PRO A 67 -1.01 15.79 -12.68
CA PRO A 67 -0.29 16.30 -13.85
C PRO A 67 -1.15 16.77 -15.02
N LEU A 68 -2.28 16.11 -15.28
CA LEU A 68 -3.14 16.40 -16.42
C LEU A 68 -3.90 17.72 -16.26
N PHE A 69 -4.04 18.19 -15.02
CA PHE A 69 -4.75 19.43 -14.69
C PHE A 69 -3.82 20.60 -14.39
N LEU A 70 -2.57 20.34 -14.01
CA LEU A 70 -1.65 21.36 -13.51
C LEU A 70 -0.68 21.96 -14.55
N ASN A 71 -0.79 21.61 -15.85
CA ASN A 71 0.03 22.14 -16.98
C ASN A 71 1.46 22.57 -16.64
#